data_AF-A0A348UYA3-F1
#
_entry.id   AF-A0A348UYA3-F1
#
_cell.length_a   1.000
_cell.length_b   1.000
_cell.length_c   1.000
_cell.angle_alpha   90.00
_cell.angle_beta   90.00
_cell.angle_gamma   90.00
#
_symmetry.space_group_name_H-M   'P 1'
#
loop_
_entity.id
_entity.type
_entity.pdbx_description
1 polymer ?
#
loop_
_entity_poly.entity_id
_entity_poly.type
_entity_poly.pdbx_seq_one_letter_code
_entity_poly.pdbx_strand_id
1 'polypeptide(L)'
;MVEVGFFGAAGEVTGSMHLLDTGVDKILLDCGMFQGRRKESREKNENFPINRSQITNMVLSHAHIDHSGRIPLLTKDGFSGRIITTRPTKDALDYMLLDSGHIQESDALYLNYKSLRAFLYQAEQSKTQHQISNKEKARIKNLLKTSPHELNVEAIAALHKEHGLDMVTPLYTQEDAMESLSFIDGYPFGSEVMIGTGTTVKFYVAGHILGSAFSLITVKPENG
;
A
#
# COMPACT_ATOMS: atom_id res chain seq x y z
N MET A 1 -28.46 7.01 -11.63
CA MET A 1 -28.26 7.93 -10.49
C MET A 1 -26.77 7.94 -10.22
N VAL A 2 -26.18 9.10 -9.90
CA VAL A 2 -24.74 9.19 -9.58
C VAL A 2 -24.59 9.24 -8.06
N GLU A 3 -23.78 8.35 -7.50
CA GLU A 3 -23.52 8.23 -6.07
C GLU A 3 -22.03 8.42 -5.76
N VAL A 4 -21.74 8.96 -4.57
CA VAL A 4 -20.37 9.12 -4.08
C VAL A 4 -20.25 8.48 -2.71
N GLY A 5 -19.37 7.48 -2.60
CA GLY A 5 -19.01 6.83 -1.35
C GLY A 5 -17.66 7.31 -0.81
N PHE A 6 -17.56 7.48 0.51
CA PHE A 6 -16.36 7.91 1.22
C PHE A 6 -15.84 6.74 2.06
N PHE A 7 -14.65 6.23 1.75
CA PHE A 7 -14.06 5.03 2.36
C PHE A 7 -12.75 5.29 3.11
N GLY A 8 -12.28 6.54 3.09
CA GLY A 8 -11.11 7.00 3.83
C GLY A 8 -10.99 8.52 3.77
N ALA A 9 -10.09 9.10 4.56
CA ALA A 9 -10.02 10.55 4.81
C ALA A 9 -11.36 11.18 5.26
N ALA A 10 -12.22 10.41 5.91
CA ALA A 10 -13.52 10.84 6.42
C ALA A 10 -13.50 10.85 7.95
N GLY A 11 -13.24 12.04 8.54
CA GLY A 11 -12.98 12.17 9.98
C GLY A 11 -11.51 11.89 10.37
N GLU A 12 -10.63 11.70 9.39
CA GLU A 12 -9.18 11.58 9.54
C GLU A 12 -8.46 12.16 8.31
N VAL A 13 -7.14 12.39 8.39
CA VAL A 13 -6.38 13.08 7.33
C VAL A 13 -5.89 12.13 6.24
N THR A 14 -5.55 10.89 6.60
CA THR A 14 -4.84 9.96 5.72
C THR A 14 -5.75 8.88 5.16
N GLY A 15 -5.29 8.18 4.13
CA GLY A 15 -6.01 7.02 3.58
C GLY A 15 -7.09 7.40 2.58
N SER A 16 -6.92 8.51 1.84
CA SER A 16 -7.92 9.01 0.88
C SER A 16 -8.41 7.91 -0.04
N MET A 17 -9.73 7.69 -0.07
CA MET A 17 -10.36 6.68 -0.92
C MET A 17 -11.84 7.02 -1.06
N HIS A 18 -12.26 7.33 -2.28
CA HIS A 18 -13.64 7.66 -2.59
C HIS A 18 -14.09 6.88 -3.81
N LEU A 19 -15.38 6.56 -3.92
CA LEU A 19 -15.94 5.85 -5.06
C LEU A 19 -17.00 6.70 -5.72
N LEU A 20 -16.84 6.98 -7.00
CA LEU A 20 -17.88 7.54 -7.86
C LEU A 20 -18.58 6.39 -8.56
N ASP A 21 -19.86 6.17 -8.26
CA ASP A 21 -20.70 5.20 -8.93
C ASP A 21 -21.66 5.92 -9.88
N THR A 22 -21.55 5.61 -11.17
CA THR A 22 -22.41 6.19 -12.22
C THR A 22 -23.62 5.31 -12.54
N GLY A 23 -23.73 4.13 -11.92
CA GLY A 23 -24.66 3.06 -12.23
C GLY A 23 -24.13 2.05 -13.26
N VAL A 24 -23.18 2.47 -14.10
CA VAL A 24 -22.52 1.64 -15.13
C VAL A 24 -21.04 1.42 -14.83
N ASP A 25 -20.37 2.46 -14.35
CA ASP A 25 -18.96 2.47 -13.95
C ASP A 25 -18.81 2.82 -12.48
N LYS A 26 -17.88 2.13 -11.81
CA LYS A 26 -17.40 2.46 -10.46
C LYS A 26 -15.96 2.95 -10.55
N ILE A 27 -15.77 4.24 -10.35
CA ILE A 27 -14.49 4.92 -10.53
C ILE A 27 -13.94 5.30 -9.17
N LEU A 28 -12.75 4.77 -8.83
CA LEU A 28 -12.09 5.06 -7.57
C LEU A 28 -11.35 6.40 -7.65
N LEU A 29 -11.48 7.26 -6.64
CA LEU A 29 -10.72 8.50 -6.50
C LEU A 29 -9.75 8.32 -5.34
N ASP A 30 -8.45 8.37 -5.65
CA ASP A 30 -7.34 8.02 -4.78
C ASP A 30 -7.43 6.59 -4.20
N CYS A 31 -6.28 6.06 -3.78
CA CYS A 31 -6.15 4.79 -3.11
C CYS A 31 -5.01 4.92 -2.07
N GLY A 32 -5.27 5.75 -1.08
CA GLY A 32 -4.29 6.21 -0.10
C GLY A 32 -4.07 5.27 1.06
N MET A 33 -2.85 5.23 1.60
CA MET A 33 -2.50 4.48 2.81
C MET A 33 -2.81 5.28 4.07
N PHE A 34 -3.41 4.65 5.07
CA PHE A 34 -3.58 5.23 6.40
C PHE A 34 -2.23 5.31 7.12
N GLN A 35 -1.92 6.45 7.72
CA GLN A 35 -0.69 6.66 8.50
C GLN A 35 -1.01 6.92 9.96
N GLY A 36 -0.07 6.58 10.87
CA GLY A 36 -0.25 6.79 12.30
C GLY A 36 0.33 5.66 13.14
N ARG A 37 -0.37 5.30 14.23
CA ARG A 37 0.07 4.21 15.11
C ARG A 37 0.05 2.88 14.35
N ARG A 38 1.21 2.21 14.31
CA ARG A 38 1.46 1.02 13.48
C ARG A 38 0.35 -0.04 13.52
N LYS A 39 -0.18 -0.39 14.70
CA LYS A 39 -1.22 -1.42 14.81
C LYS A 39 -2.53 -0.98 14.13
N GLU A 40 -2.99 0.22 14.44
CA GLU A 40 -4.22 0.79 13.88
C GLU A 40 -4.10 1.01 12.37
N SER A 41 -3.00 1.61 11.92
CA SER A 41 -2.78 1.84 10.49
C SER A 41 -2.68 0.52 9.72
N ARG A 42 -2.05 -0.52 10.28
CA ARG A 42 -1.99 -1.84 9.66
C ARG A 42 -3.39 -2.45 9.49
N GLU A 43 -4.19 -2.49 10.55
CA GLU A 43 -5.57 -3.01 10.50
C GLU A 43 -6.41 -2.29 9.44
N LYS A 44 -6.33 -0.95 9.38
CA LYS A 44 -7.03 -0.14 8.36
C LYS A 44 -6.54 -0.41 6.93
N ASN A 45 -5.25 -0.62 6.74
CA ASN A 45 -4.67 -0.81 5.41
C ASN A 45 -4.84 -2.25 4.88
N GLU A 46 -4.90 -3.25 5.76
CA GLU A 46 -5.18 -4.65 5.39
C GLU A 46 -6.63 -4.83 4.94
N ASN A 47 -7.56 -4.02 5.48
CA ASN A 47 -8.95 -4.03 5.06
C ASN A 47 -9.17 -3.17 3.80
N PHE A 48 -9.51 -3.81 2.68
CA PHE A 48 -9.89 -3.12 1.45
C PHE A 48 -11.42 -3.16 1.29
N PRO A 49 -12.15 -2.04 1.51
CA PRO A 49 -13.61 -2.07 1.72
C PRO A 49 -14.43 -2.23 0.43
N ILE A 50 -13.79 -2.23 -0.75
CA ILE A 50 -14.44 -2.27 -2.06
C ILE A 50 -13.94 -3.51 -2.80
N ASN A 51 -14.84 -4.26 -3.44
CA ASN A 51 -14.43 -5.34 -4.32
C ASN A 51 -13.69 -4.76 -5.53
N ARG A 52 -12.38 -5.04 -5.62
CA ARG A 52 -11.46 -4.53 -6.64
C ARG A 52 -11.89 -4.84 -8.07
N SER A 53 -12.51 -6.00 -8.29
CA SER A 53 -13.04 -6.42 -9.60
C SER A 53 -14.22 -5.60 -10.10
N GLN A 54 -14.88 -4.85 -9.21
CA GLN A 54 -15.98 -3.96 -9.59
C GLN A 54 -15.50 -2.56 -9.98
N ILE A 55 -14.25 -2.21 -9.68
CA ILE A 55 -13.68 -0.89 -9.97
C ILE A 55 -13.25 -0.88 -11.43
N THR A 56 -13.85 0.00 -12.24
CA THR A 56 -13.58 0.04 -13.68
C THR A 56 -12.35 0.87 -14.01
N ASN A 57 -12.12 1.98 -13.31
CA ASN A 57 -10.94 2.83 -13.42
C ASN A 57 -10.66 3.54 -12.09
N MET A 58 -9.47 4.12 -11.98
CA MET A 58 -9.08 4.96 -10.86
C MET A 58 -8.58 6.31 -11.37
N VAL A 59 -8.89 7.38 -10.66
CA VAL A 59 -8.33 8.72 -10.85
C VAL A 59 -7.48 9.05 -9.62
N LEU A 60 -6.22 9.41 -9.84
CA LEU A 60 -5.30 9.80 -8.76
C LEU A 60 -5.02 11.30 -8.81
N SER A 61 -5.22 11.97 -7.68
CA SER A 61 -5.01 13.41 -7.52
C SER A 61 -3.53 13.81 -7.52
N HIS A 62 -2.68 13.08 -6.79
CA HIS A 62 -1.25 13.34 -6.66
C HIS A 62 -0.50 12.15 -6.03
N ALA A 63 0.84 12.22 -5.99
CA ALA A 63 1.71 11.08 -5.70
C ALA A 63 1.88 10.70 -4.22
N HIS A 64 1.41 11.51 -3.26
CA HIS A 64 1.66 11.21 -1.84
C HIS A 64 1.08 9.86 -1.41
N ILE A 65 1.75 9.18 -0.47
CA ILE A 65 1.42 7.82 -0.03
C ILE A 65 0.03 7.74 0.64
N ASP A 66 -0.44 8.81 1.26
CA ASP A 66 -1.80 8.91 1.79
C ASP A 66 -2.88 9.11 0.73
N HIS A 67 -2.51 9.15 -0.56
CA HIS A 67 -3.37 9.15 -1.75
C HIS A 67 -3.06 8.01 -2.74
N SER A 68 -1.81 7.55 -2.82
CA SER A 68 -1.35 6.54 -3.78
C SER A 68 -0.92 5.21 -3.14
N GLY A 69 -0.68 5.20 -1.83
CA GLY A 69 0.07 4.16 -1.16
C GLY A 69 -0.58 2.78 -1.11
N ARG A 70 -1.87 2.63 -1.44
CA ARG A 70 -2.57 1.34 -1.57
C ARG A 70 -2.78 0.92 -3.04
N ILE A 71 -2.24 1.65 -4.02
CA ILE A 71 -2.27 1.23 -5.44
C ILE A 71 -1.73 -0.19 -5.65
N PRO A 72 -0.61 -0.61 -5.03
CA PRO A 72 -0.14 -1.99 -5.16
C PRO A 72 -1.14 -3.02 -4.62
N LEU A 73 -1.87 -2.68 -3.54
CA LEU A 73 -2.94 -3.53 -3.01
C LEU A 73 -4.17 -3.58 -3.91
N LEU A 74 -4.47 -2.50 -4.64
CA LEU A 74 -5.57 -2.45 -5.60
C LEU A 74 -5.27 -3.34 -6.81
N THR A 75 -4.08 -3.21 -7.37
CA THR A 75 -3.67 -3.84 -8.65
C THR A 75 -3.33 -5.33 -8.52
N LYS A 76 -2.89 -5.77 -7.34
CA LYS A 76 -2.48 -7.17 -7.10
C LYS A 76 -3.62 -8.20 -7.16
N ASP A 77 -4.88 -7.77 -7.02
CA ASP A 77 -6.01 -8.70 -6.88
C ASP A 77 -7.28 -8.18 -7.53
N GLY A 78 -7.57 -8.64 -8.76
CA GLY A 78 -8.88 -8.47 -9.40
C GLY A 78 -9.16 -7.12 -10.08
N PHE A 79 -8.35 -6.08 -9.87
CA PHE A 79 -8.48 -4.83 -10.63
C PHE A 79 -7.87 -4.98 -12.03
N SER A 80 -8.63 -4.61 -13.06
CA SER A 80 -8.19 -4.67 -14.47
C SER A 80 -8.35 -3.34 -15.21
N GLY A 81 -8.63 -2.26 -14.45
CA GLY A 81 -8.83 -0.93 -15.00
C GLY A 81 -7.53 -0.17 -15.24
N ARG A 82 -7.67 1.11 -15.57
CA ARG A 82 -6.52 2.04 -15.67
C ARG A 82 -6.51 2.98 -14.48
N ILE A 83 -5.32 3.45 -14.11
CA ILE A 83 -5.10 4.50 -13.11
C ILE A 83 -4.69 5.76 -13.87
N ILE A 84 -5.56 6.76 -13.88
CA ILE A 84 -5.41 7.98 -14.65
C ILE A 84 -4.92 9.10 -13.74
N THR A 85 -3.82 9.76 -14.11
CA THR A 85 -3.25 10.88 -13.36
C THR A 85 -2.49 11.85 -14.26
N THR A 86 -1.84 12.86 -13.67
CA THR A 86 -0.99 13.79 -14.41
C THR A 86 0.37 13.17 -14.73
N ARG A 87 1.01 13.57 -15.84
CA ARG A 87 2.37 13.10 -16.17
C ARG A 87 3.38 13.25 -15.03
N PRO A 88 3.49 14.41 -14.35
CA PRO A 88 4.47 14.53 -13.27
C PRO A 88 4.11 13.69 -12.04
N THR A 89 2.81 13.44 -11.78
CA THR A 89 2.42 12.49 -10.71
C THR A 89 2.80 11.07 -11.08
N LYS A 90 2.57 10.63 -12.32
CA LYS A 90 3.03 9.31 -12.78
C LYS A 90 4.54 9.14 -12.57
N ASP A 91 5.34 10.11 -13.01
CA ASP A 91 6.80 10.04 -12.88
C ASP A 91 7.25 10.05 -11.41
N ALA A 92 6.53 10.76 -10.53
CA ALA A 92 6.81 10.73 -9.10
C ALA A 92 6.50 9.37 -8.45
N LEU A 93 5.48 8.65 -8.93
CA LEU A 93 5.07 7.35 -8.37
C LEU A 93 6.14 6.27 -8.58
N ASP A 94 6.94 6.36 -9.64
CA ASP A 94 8.06 5.46 -9.89
C ASP A 94 9.02 5.43 -8.69
N TYR A 95 9.23 6.56 -8.01
CA TYR A 95 10.06 6.61 -6.82
C TYR A 95 9.26 6.35 -5.55
N MET A 96 8.09 6.99 -5.41
CA MET A 96 7.32 6.97 -4.16
C MET A 96 6.82 5.55 -3.82
N LEU A 97 6.31 4.80 -4.80
CA LEU A 97 5.78 3.46 -4.56
C LEU A 97 6.90 2.43 -4.34
N LEU A 98 8.00 2.52 -5.11
CA LEU A 98 9.14 1.61 -4.95
C LEU A 98 9.84 1.81 -3.61
N ASP A 99 10.02 3.06 -3.17
CA ASP A 99 10.57 3.37 -1.85
C ASP A 99 9.62 2.90 -0.73
N SER A 100 8.31 3.11 -0.90
CA SER A 100 7.32 2.62 0.07
C SER A 100 7.32 1.10 0.20
N GLY A 101 7.43 0.36 -0.90
CA GLY A 101 7.57 -1.10 -0.89
C GLY A 101 8.85 -1.54 -0.17
N HIS A 102 9.99 -0.93 -0.51
CA HIS A 102 11.28 -1.23 0.11
C HIS A 102 11.30 -0.95 1.62
N ILE A 103 10.73 0.18 2.05
CA ILE A 103 10.61 0.53 3.47
C ILE A 103 9.74 -0.50 4.19
N GLN A 104 8.62 -0.91 3.61
CA GLN A 104 7.75 -1.90 4.24
C GLN A 104 8.40 -3.27 4.41
N GLU A 105 9.12 -3.74 3.40
CA GLU A 105 9.89 -4.99 3.48
C GLU A 105 10.96 -4.90 4.57
N SER A 106 11.71 -3.80 4.58
CA SER A 106 12.75 -3.55 5.57
C SER A 106 12.19 -3.50 6.99
N ASP A 107 11.06 -2.82 7.20
CA ASP A 107 10.35 -2.75 8.48
C ASP A 107 9.88 -4.15 8.93
N ALA A 108 9.31 -4.94 8.02
CA ALA A 108 8.85 -6.29 8.30
C ALA A 108 10.02 -7.19 8.74
N LEU A 109 11.13 -7.17 8.00
CA LEU A 109 12.35 -7.91 8.33
C LEU A 109 12.91 -7.51 9.70
N TYR A 110 13.00 -6.21 9.97
CA TYR A 110 13.51 -5.70 11.24
C TYR A 110 12.61 -6.08 12.42
N LEU A 111 11.29 -6.02 12.25
CA LEU A 111 10.33 -6.43 13.28
C LEU A 111 10.40 -7.92 13.57
N ASN A 112 10.55 -8.76 12.53
CA ASN A 112 10.73 -10.20 12.69
C ASN A 112 12.02 -10.52 13.46
N TYR A 113 13.13 -9.87 13.09
CA TYR A 113 14.39 -9.98 13.83
C TYR A 113 14.23 -9.57 15.30
N LYS A 114 13.57 -8.44 15.57
CA LYS A 114 13.36 -7.92 16.93
C LYS A 114 12.46 -8.84 17.77
N SER A 115 11.39 -9.35 17.19
CA SER A 115 10.46 -10.30 17.83
C SER A 115 11.21 -11.55 18.30
N LEU A 116 12.02 -12.14 17.42
CA LEU A 116 12.81 -13.33 17.74
C LEU A 116 13.86 -13.05 18.82
N ARG A 117 14.53 -11.88 18.78
CA ARG A 117 15.45 -11.48 19.85
C ARG A 117 14.75 -11.31 21.20
N ALA A 118 13.54 -10.76 21.22
CA ALA A 118 12.75 -10.61 22.43
C ALA A 118 12.35 -11.98 22.99
N PHE A 119 11.92 -12.91 22.13
CA PHE A 119 11.61 -14.29 22.50
C PHE A 119 12.80 -14.99 23.15
N LEU A 120 13.99 -14.93 22.52
CA LEU A 120 15.21 -15.56 23.06
C LEU A 120 15.63 -15.00 24.42
N TYR A 121 15.41 -13.69 24.64
CA TYR A 121 15.67 -13.03 25.91
C TYR A 121 14.67 -13.45 26.99
N GLN A 122 13.38 -13.56 26.67
CA GLN A 122 12.37 -14.04 27.62
C GLN A 122 12.60 -15.50 28.00
N ALA A 123 13.02 -16.35 27.05
CA ALA A 123 13.45 -17.72 27.29
C ALA A 123 14.72 -17.82 28.16
N GLU A 124 15.42 -16.72 28.44
CA GLU A 124 16.52 -16.64 29.41
C GLU A 124 16.04 -16.41 30.84
N GLN A 125 14.92 -15.71 31.00
CA GLN A 125 14.38 -15.36 32.32
C GLN A 125 13.38 -16.39 32.87
N SER A 126 12.69 -17.14 31.99
CA SER A 126 11.75 -18.19 32.39
C SER A 126 12.48 -19.40 32.99
N LYS A 127 12.16 -19.75 34.25
CA LYS A 127 12.68 -20.95 34.96
C LYS A 127 11.94 -22.26 34.58
N THR A 128 11.04 -22.25 33.61
CA THR A 128 10.10 -23.38 33.35
C THR A 128 10.40 -24.11 32.03
N GLN A 129 10.61 -25.44 32.16
CA GLN A 129 10.54 -26.59 31.23
C GLN A 129 10.88 -26.54 29.71
N HIS A 130 11.10 -25.40 29.06
CA HIS A 130 11.68 -25.34 27.70
C HIS A 130 12.95 -24.48 27.72
N GLN A 131 13.99 -25.01 28.37
CA GLN A 131 15.30 -24.36 28.42
C GLN A 131 16.01 -24.46 27.07
N ILE A 132 15.91 -23.41 26.25
CA ILE A 132 16.88 -23.20 25.17
C ILE A 132 18.24 -22.97 25.85
N SER A 133 19.18 -23.89 25.63
CA SER A 133 20.53 -23.83 26.18
C SER A 133 21.23 -22.52 25.82
N ASN A 134 22.10 -22.00 26.70
CA ASN A 134 22.90 -20.80 26.42
C ASN A 134 23.76 -20.95 25.14
N LYS A 135 24.23 -22.17 24.86
CA LYS A 135 24.96 -22.49 23.62
C LYS A 135 24.05 -22.36 22.40
N GLU A 136 22.82 -22.81 22.52
CA GLU A 136 21.81 -22.74 21.45
C GLU A 136 21.38 -21.29 21.19
N LYS A 137 21.22 -20.48 22.24
CA LYS A 137 20.96 -19.03 22.10
C LYS A 137 22.09 -18.29 21.41
N ALA A 138 23.34 -18.60 21.74
CA ALA A 138 24.50 -18.00 21.08
C ALA A 138 24.55 -18.39 19.59
N ARG A 139 24.26 -19.67 19.29
CA ARG A 139 24.11 -20.16 17.91
C ARG A 139 23.03 -19.39 17.16
N ILE A 140 21.83 -19.29 17.74
CA ILE A 140 20.70 -18.58 17.12
C ILE A 140 21.07 -17.11 16.88
N LYS A 141 21.63 -16.39 17.87
CA LYS A 141 22.04 -14.98 17.71
C LYS A 141 23.03 -14.77 16.57
N ASN A 142 23.97 -15.70 16.38
CA ASN A 142 24.94 -15.64 15.28
C ASN A 142 24.29 -15.94 13.92
N LEU A 143 23.23 -16.76 13.89
CA LEU A 143 22.51 -17.08 12.65
C LEU A 143 21.64 -15.92 12.15
N LEU A 144 21.21 -15.00 13.02
CA LEU A 144 20.28 -13.91 12.65
C LEU A 144 20.89 -12.87 11.70
N LYS A 145 22.21 -12.88 11.52
CA LYS A 145 22.96 -11.90 10.74
C LYS A 145 23.98 -12.59 9.85
N THR A 146 24.03 -12.23 8.58
CA THR A 146 25.11 -12.64 7.66
C THR A 146 26.36 -11.78 7.83
N SER A 147 26.16 -10.50 8.17
CA SER A 147 27.22 -9.52 8.47
C SER A 147 26.76 -8.53 9.56
N PRO A 148 27.63 -7.64 10.09
CA PRO A 148 27.21 -6.67 11.11
C PRO A 148 25.99 -5.82 10.73
N HIS A 149 25.83 -5.52 9.43
CA HIS A 149 24.80 -4.64 8.87
C HIS A 149 23.69 -5.36 8.10
N GLU A 150 23.76 -6.69 7.98
CA GLU A 150 22.84 -7.46 7.14
C GLU A 150 22.18 -8.58 7.92
N LEU A 151 20.86 -8.71 7.75
CA LEU A 151 20.05 -9.73 8.40
C LEU A 151 20.00 -11.00 7.56
N ASN A 152 20.06 -12.16 8.22
CA ASN A 152 19.84 -13.42 7.56
C ASN A 152 18.34 -13.72 7.49
N VAL A 153 17.71 -13.30 6.38
CA VAL A 153 16.26 -13.40 6.17
C VAL A 153 15.77 -14.84 6.25
N GLU A 154 16.48 -15.77 5.62
CA GLU A 154 16.13 -17.20 5.61
C GLU A 154 16.18 -17.82 7.01
N ALA A 155 17.25 -17.54 7.77
CA ALA A 155 17.38 -18.04 9.13
C ALA A 155 16.30 -17.45 10.05
N ILE A 156 15.99 -16.15 9.92
CA ILE A 156 14.93 -15.51 10.69
C ILE A 156 13.58 -16.19 10.39
N ALA A 157 13.24 -16.39 9.11
CA ALA A 157 11.99 -17.04 8.72
C ALA A 157 11.91 -18.49 9.24
N ALA A 158 12.99 -19.26 9.12
CA ALA A 158 13.06 -20.63 9.62
C ALA A 158 12.85 -20.71 11.14
N LEU A 159 13.49 -19.82 11.90
CA LEU A 159 13.42 -19.79 13.36
C LEU A 159 12.04 -19.32 13.87
N HIS A 160 11.40 -18.39 13.16
CA HIS A 160 10.00 -18.02 13.45
C HIS A 160 9.09 -19.23 13.30
N LYS A 161 9.23 -19.99 12.20
CA LYS A 161 8.45 -21.20 11.96
C LYS A 161 8.75 -22.30 12.99
N GLU A 162 10.01 -22.52 13.34
CA GLU A 162 10.44 -23.50 14.34
C GLU A 162 9.82 -23.24 15.71
N HIS A 163 9.71 -21.97 16.09
CA HIS A 163 9.20 -21.55 17.40
C HIS A 163 7.72 -21.13 17.40
N GLY A 164 7.02 -21.26 16.27
CA GLY A 164 5.61 -20.89 16.13
C GLY A 164 5.34 -19.40 16.42
N LEU A 165 6.27 -18.53 16.05
CA LEU A 165 6.13 -17.08 16.23
C LEU A 165 5.44 -16.45 15.01
N ASP A 166 4.56 -15.48 15.27
CA ASP A 166 3.92 -14.71 14.22
C ASP A 166 4.94 -13.85 13.48
N MET A 167 4.90 -13.93 12.15
CA MET A 167 5.72 -13.11 11.27
C MET A 167 4.94 -11.88 10.80
N VAL A 168 5.60 -10.75 10.89
CA VAL A 168 5.19 -9.51 10.24
C VAL A 168 5.54 -9.62 8.76
N THR A 169 4.53 -9.47 7.91
CA THR A 169 4.69 -9.31 6.46
C THR A 169 4.47 -7.84 6.06
N PRO A 170 5.10 -7.36 4.97
CA PRO A 170 4.73 -6.07 4.37
C PRO A 170 3.31 -6.14 3.79
N LEU A 171 2.63 -5.00 3.59
CA LEU A 171 1.34 -5.00 2.89
C LEU A 171 1.54 -5.36 1.42
N TYR A 172 2.61 -4.85 0.83
CA TYR A 172 3.08 -5.17 -0.51
C TYR A 172 4.60 -5.03 -0.58
N THR A 173 5.20 -5.72 -1.54
CA THR A 173 6.64 -5.76 -1.81
C THR A 173 7.07 -4.63 -2.75
N GLN A 174 8.37 -4.39 -2.88
CA GLN A 174 8.88 -3.49 -3.92
C GLN A 174 8.51 -4.01 -5.33
N GLU A 175 8.46 -5.33 -5.51
CA GLU A 175 8.04 -5.95 -6.77
C GLU A 175 6.56 -5.69 -7.08
N ASP A 176 5.66 -5.88 -6.10
CA ASP A 176 4.24 -5.52 -6.24
C ASP A 176 4.07 -4.03 -6.61
N ALA A 177 4.89 -3.16 -6.01
CA ALA A 177 4.88 -1.74 -6.33
C ALA A 177 5.31 -1.48 -7.78
N MET A 178 6.37 -2.15 -8.24
CA MET A 178 6.84 -2.07 -9.63
C MET A 178 5.79 -2.55 -10.63
N GLU A 179 5.14 -3.69 -10.36
CA GLU A 179 4.07 -4.22 -11.20
C GLU A 179 2.89 -3.24 -11.31
N SER A 180 2.53 -2.59 -10.20
CA SER A 180 1.42 -1.65 -10.15
C SER A 180 1.60 -0.42 -11.06
N LEU A 181 2.85 -0.01 -11.34
CA LEU A 181 3.15 1.13 -12.22
C LEU A 181 2.66 0.90 -13.66
N SER A 182 2.54 -0.36 -14.09
CA SER A 182 2.03 -0.72 -15.43
C SER A 182 0.56 -0.36 -15.66
N PHE A 183 -0.19 -0.11 -14.58
CA PHE A 183 -1.60 0.32 -14.64
C PHE A 183 -1.76 1.84 -14.77
N ILE A 184 -0.66 2.61 -14.68
CA ILE A 184 -0.70 4.07 -14.51
C ILE A 184 -0.44 4.81 -15.82
N ASP A 185 -1.44 5.57 -16.24
CA ASP A 185 -1.40 6.47 -17.40
C ASP A 185 -1.28 7.94 -16.97
N GLY A 186 -0.28 8.63 -17.51
CA GLY A 186 -0.02 10.05 -17.23
C GLY A 186 -0.47 10.97 -18.37
N TYR A 187 -1.35 11.93 -18.06
CA TYR A 187 -1.91 12.88 -19.02
C TYR A 187 -1.46 14.33 -18.75
N PRO A 188 -1.36 15.19 -19.77
CA PRO A 188 -1.16 16.62 -19.56
C PRO A 188 -2.35 17.27 -18.86
N PHE A 189 -2.10 18.33 -18.09
CA PHE A 189 -3.16 19.22 -17.61
C PHE A 189 -4.03 19.72 -18.76
N GLY A 190 -5.31 19.97 -18.49
CA GLY A 190 -6.27 20.48 -19.48
C GLY A 190 -6.72 19.47 -20.54
N SER A 191 -6.13 18.28 -20.59
CA SER A 191 -6.55 17.19 -21.49
C SER A 191 -7.80 16.52 -20.92
N GLU A 192 -8.77 16.24 -21.80
CA GLU A 192 -9.95 15.45 -21.44
C GLU A 192 -9.67 13.97 -21.70
N VAL A 193 -9.94 13.12 -20.72
CA VAL A 193 -9.65 11.68 -20.76
C VAL A 193 -10.91 10.91 -20.41
N MET A 194 -11.26 9.90 -21.20
CA MET A 194 -12.38 9.00 -20.89
C MET A 194 -11.97 8.02 -19.78
N ILE A 195 -12.82 7.94 -18.75
CA ILE A 195 -12.62 7.10 -17.55
C ILE A 195 -13.82 6.18 -17.27
N GLY A 196 -14.80 6.17 -18.17
CA GLY A 196 -15.99 5.33 -18.12
C GLY A 196 -16.94 5.67 -19.27
N THR A 197 -18.09 5.01 -19.29
CA THR A 197 -19.18 5.24 -20.23
C THR A 197 -19.77 6.63 -19.98
N GLY A 198 -19.68 7.51 -20.97
CA GLY A 198 -20.14 8.90 -20.86
C GLY A 198 -19.41 9.72 -19.79
N THR A 199 -18.29 9.23 -19.23
CA THR A 199 -17.61 9.84 -18.08
C THR A 199 -16.18 10.23 -18.44
N THR A 200 -15.84 11.51 -18.23
CA THR A 200 -14.51 12.06 -18.52
C THR A 200 -13.88 12.72 -17.30
N VAL A 201 -12.56 12.83 -17.29
CA VAL A 201 -11.80 13.64 -16.33
C VAL A 201 -10.90 14.63 -17.06
N LYS A 202 -10.75 15.81 -16.44
CA LYS A 202 -9.74 16.80 -16.81
C LYS A 202 -9.01 17.28 -15.56
N PHE A 203 -7.68 17.30 -15.64
CA PHE A 203 -6.83 17.75 -14.53
C PHE A 203 -6.47 19.22 -14.67
N TYR A 204 -6.46 19.92 -13.53
CA TYR A 204 -5.99 21.30 -13.38
C TYR A 204 -5.03 21.40 -12.21
N VAL A 205 -4.08 22.34 -12.28
CA VAL A 205 -3.05 22.51 -11.26
C VAL A 205 -3.68 22.83 -9.90
N ALA A 206 -3.34 22.04 -8.87
CA ALA A 206 -3.81 22.26 -7.50
C ALA A 206 -2.84 23.10 -6.64
N GLY A 207 -1.55 23.11 -6.97
CA GLY A 207 -0.54 23.91 -6.25
C GLY A 207 -0.06 23.33 -4.92
N HIS A 208 -0.26 22.03 -4.68
CA HIS A 208 0.17 21.34 -3.46
C HIS A 208 1.59 20.76 -3.58
N ILE A 209 1.78 19.86 -4.55
CA ILE A 209 3.08 19.31 -4.96
C ILE A 209 3.20 19.31 -6.48
N LEU A 210 4.40 18.99 -7.00
CA LEU A 210 4.60 18.81 -8.44
C LEU A 210 3.62 17.77 -9.00
N GLY A 211 2.88 18.14 -10.04
CA GLY A 211 1.87 17.28 -10.67
C GLY A 211 0.53 17.22 -9.93
N SER A 212 0.40 17.79 -8.73
CA SER A 212 -0.87 17.75 -8.00
C SER A 212 -2.00 18.40 -8.80
N ALA A 213 -3.14 17.73 -8.80
CA ALA A 213 -4.30 18.15 -9.55
C ALA A 213 -5.59 18.14 -8.72
N PHE A 214 -6.47 19.10 -9.02
CA PHE A 214 -7.89 18.88 -8.81
C PHE A 214 -8.48 18.30 -10.10
N SER A 215 -9.43 17.38 -9.93
CA SER A 215 -10.03 16.62 -11.02
C SER A 215 -11.44 17.14 -11.31
N LEU A 216 -11.65 17.65 -12.52
CA LEU A 216 -12.99 17.93 -13.02
C LEU A 216 -13.53 16.67 -13.70
N ILE A 217 -14.45 15.98 -13.03
CA ILE A 217 -15.11 14.79 -13.57
C ILE A 217 -16.47 15.19 -14.14
N THR A 218 -16.71 14.87 -15.41
CA THR A 218 -17.99 15.12 -16.08
C THR A 218 -18.66 13.79 -16.39
N VAL A 219 -19.87 13.59 -15.87
CA VAL A 219 -20.72 12.44 -16.17
C VAL A 219 -21.86 12.92 -17.06
N LYS A 220 -21.90 12.44 -18.31
CA LYS A 220 -23.03 12.70 -19.21
C LYS A 220 -24.11 11.65 -18.95
N PRO A 221 -25.36 12.04 -18.71
CA PRO A 221 -26.45 11.08 -18.66
C PRO A 221 -26.55 10.36 -20.01
N GLU A 222 -26.76 9.04 -20.01
CA GLU A 222 -27.23 8.37 -21.21
C GLU A 222 -28.57 8.99 -21.60
N ASN A 223 -28.68 9.45 -22.84
CA ASN A 223 -29.85 10.18 -23.34
C ASN A 223 -31.15 9.45 -22.97
N GLY A 224 -32.05 10.17 -22.28
CA GLY A 224 -33.50 9.90 -22.34
C GLY A 224 -34.10 10.51 -23.60
#